data_AF-A0A1C4XLF4-F1
#
_entry.id   AF-A0A1C4XLF4-F1
#
_cell.length_a   1.000
_cell.length_b   1.000
_cell.length_c   1.000
_cell.angle_alpha   90.00
_cell.angle_beta   90.00
_cell.angle_gamma   90.00
#
_symmetry.space_group_name_H-M   'P 1'
#
loop_
_entity.id
_entity.type
_entity.pdbx_description
1 polymer ?
#
loop_
_entity_poly.entity_id
_entity_poly.type
_entity_poly.pdbx_seq_one_letter_code
_entity_poly.pdbx_strand_id
1 'polypeptide(L)'
;MPVLAPLSVVIWAWAYALGQFVVLADRPAEVFAGVAVGAALLLATMVAVLVTTVGAAGPQAVRRARSLRERARRRRVPRQLDPDAPGRPRPRAPGVRPATA
;
A
#
# COMPACT_ATOMS: atom_id res chain seq x y z
N MET A 1 14.06 -15.59 -9.52
CA MET A 1 12.81 -15.86 -8.78
C MET A 1 13.11 -16.16 -7.30
N PRO A 2 13.47 -15.17 -6.44
CA PRO A 2 13.83 -15.45 -5.03
C PRO A 2 12.76 -15.02 -4.01
N VAL A 3 11.63 -14.43 -4.42
CA VAL A 3 10.66 -13.81 -3.50
C VAL A 3 9.79 -14.83 -2.75
N LEU A 4 9.74 -16.08 -3.22
CA LEU A 4 8.93 -17.14 -2.60
C LEU A 4 9.52 -17.65 -1.28
N ALA A 5 10.85 -17.72 -1.17
CA ALA A 5 11.55 -18.19 0.03
C ALA A 5 11.34 -17.30 1.28
N PRO A 6 11.38 -15.95 1.20
CA PRO A 6 11.10 -15.13 2.37
C PRO A 6 9.61 -15.17 2.76
N LEU A 7 8.71 -15.30 1.79
CA LEU A 7 7.27 -15.31 2.05
C LEU A 7 6.84 -16.58 2.79
N SER A 8 7.41 -17.74 2.43
CA SER A 8 7.15 -19.00 3.14
C SER A 8 7.67 -18.97 4.58
N VAL A 9 8.86 -18.39 4.82
CA VAL A 9 9.40 -18.22 6.20
C VAL A 9 8.51 -17.32 7.05
N VAL A 10 8.01 -16.22 6.49
CA VAL A 10 7.08 -15.31 7.19
C VAL A 10 5.78 -16.02 7.54
N ILE A 11 5.21 -16.80 6.61
CA ILE A 11 3.99 -17.57 6.86
C ILE A 11 4.21 -18.59 7.99
N TRP A 12 5.31 -19.34 7.96
CA TRP A 12 5.63 -20.31 9.00
C TRP A 12 5.86 -19.67 10.37
N ALA A 13 6.54 -18.52 10.43
CA ALA A 13 6.75 -17.80 11.68
C ALA A 13 5.42 -17.33 12.30
N TRP A 14 4.50 -16.82 11.48
CA TRP A 14 3.16 -16.43 11.93
C TRP A 14 2.31 -17.61 12.37
N ALA A 15 2.34 -18.72 11.63
CA ALA A 15 1.64 -19.94 12.02
C ALA A 15 2.13 -20.48 13.36
N TYR A 16 3.45 -20.49 13.58
CA TYR A 16 4.05 -20.90 14.85
C TYR A 16 3.65 -19.97 16.00
N ALA A 17 3.70 -18.65 15.79
CA ALA A 17 3.32 -17.67 16.81
C ALA A 17 1.83 -17.77 17.18
N LEU A 18 0.94 -17.96 16.21
CA LEU A 18 -0.48 -18.22 16.48
C LEU A 18 -0.68 -19.52 17.25
N GLY A 19 0.03 -20.59 16.88
CA GLY A 19 -0.02 -21.87 17.59
C GLY A 19 0.40 -21.74 19.06
N GLN A 20 1.48 -21.01 19.33
CA GLN A 20 1.93 -20.71 20.69
C GLN A 20 0.87 -19.87 21.43
N PHE A 21 0.32 -18.83 20.81
CA PHE A 21 -0.71 -18.01 21.44
C PHE A 21 -1.94 -18.82 21.87
N VAL A 22 -2.39 -19.78 21.05
CA VAL A 22 -3.53 -20.66 21.39
C VAL A 22 -3.21 -21.57 22.58
N VAL A 23 -1.99 -22.13 22.65
CA VAL A 23 -1.57 -23.01 23.76
C VAL A 23 -1.42 -22.21 25.08
N LEU A 24 -0.96 -20.97 25.00
CA LEU A 24 -0.70 -20.11 26.15
C LEU A 24 -1.95 -19.30 26.59
N ALA A 25 -3.07 -19.41 25.86
CA ALA A 25 -4.28 -18.62 26.10
C ALA A 25 -4.94 -18.89 27.47
N ASP A 26 -4.78 -20.10 28.03
CA ASP A 26 -5.31 -20.47 29.35
C ASP A 26 -4.46 -19.96 30.54
N ARG A 27 -3.35 -19.27 30.26
CA ARG A 27 -2.38 -18.81 31.26
C ARG A 27 -2.25 -17.28 31.18
N PRO A 28 -2.82 -16.50 32.13
CA PRO A 28 -2.95 -15.05 31.99
C PRO A 28 -1.61 -14.29 31.89
N ALA A 29 -0.56 -14.80 32.54
CA ALA A 29 0.79 -14.25 32.43
C ALA A 29 1.45 -14.53 31.07
N GLU A 30 1.09 -15.65 30.45
CA GLU A 30 1.67 -16.11 29.19
C GLU A 30 0.99 -15.44 27.97
N VAL A 31 -0.24 -14.96 28.13
CA VAL A 31 -0.94 -14.11 27.13
C VAL A 31 -0.16 -12.83 26.83
N PHE A 32 0.36 -12.14 27.85
CA PHE A 32 1.16 -10.92 27.64
C PHE A 32 2.47 -11.21 26.91
N ALA A 33 3.11 -12.35 27.19
CA ALA A 33 4.29 -12.80 26.45
C ALA A 33 3.94 -13.08 24.98
N GLY A 34 2.81 -13.74 24.72
CA GLY A 34 2.30 -13.97 23.37
C GLY A 34 2.03 -12.68 22.60
N VAL A 35 1.42 -11.68 23.25
CA VAL A 35 1.20 -10.35 22.66
C VAL A 35 2.52 -9.65 22.33
N ALA A 36 3.50 -9.70 23.24
CA ALA A 36 4.81 -9.08 23.01
C ALA A 36 5.55 -9.72 21.83
N VAL A 37 5.52 -11.06 21.74
CA VAL A 37 6.12 -11.81 20.63
C VAL A 37 5.39 -11.51 19.31
N GLY A 38 4.06 -11.48 19.31
CA GLY A 38 3.26 -11.11 18.14
C GLY A 38 3.54 -9.69 17.66
N ALA A 39 3.65 -8.72 18.57
CA ALA A 39 4.01 -7.35 18.24
C ALA A 39 5.43 -7.24 17.66
N ALA A 40 6.40 -7.95 18.22
CA ALA A 40 7.77 -7.99 17.70
C ALA A 40 7.83 -8.61 16.29
N LEU A 41 7.10 -9.70 16.05
CA LEU A 41 6.98 -10.33 14.72
C LEU A 41 6.32 -9.39 13.71
N LEU A 42 5.25 -8.69 14.09
CA LEU A 42 4.59 -7.70 13.22
C LEU A 42 5.54 -6.57 12.85
N LEU A 43 6.27 -6.03 13.83
CA LEU A 43 7.25 -4.98 13.60
C LEU A 43 8.37 -5.45 12.67
N ALA A 44 8.94 -6.64 12.92
CA ALA A 44 9.98 -7.22 12.07
C ALA A 44 9.49 -7.42 10.64
N THR A 45 8.26 -7.91 10.46
CA THR A 45 7.64 -8.09 9.13
C THR A 45 7.47 -6.74 8.42
N MET A 46 6.99 -5.71 9.13
CA MET A 46 6.83 -4.37 8.57
C MET A 46 8.16 -3.76 8.15
N VAL A 47 9.22 -3.93 8.96
CA VAL A 47 10.58 -3.49 8.61
C VAL A 47 11.10 -4.24 7.38
N ALA A 48 10.91 -5.57 7.30
CA ALA A 48 11.33 -6.36 6.15
C ALA A 48 10.61 -5.92 4.86
N VAL A 49 9.29 -5.67 4.92
CA VAL A 49 8.52 -5.13 3.80
C VAL A 49 8.99 -3.74 3.43
N LEU A 50 9.24 -2.87 4.41
CA LEU A 50 9.74 -1.52 4.15
C LEU A 50 11.10 -1.56 3.46
N VAL A 51 12.04 -2.37 3.95
CA VAL A 51 13.39 -2.51 3.37
C VAL A 51 13.33 -3.10 1.96
N THR A 52 12.47 -4.10 1.71
CA THR A 52 12.37 -4.71 0.38
C THR A 52 11.68 -3.79 -0.63
N THR A 53 10.62 -3.08 -0.22
CA THR A 53 9.86 -2.18 -1.11
C THR A 53 10.58 -0.85 -1.35
N VAL A 54 11.15 -0.24 -0.31
CA VAL A 54 11.90 1.02 -0.40
C VAL A 54 13.34 0.79 -0.85
N GLY A 55 13.94 -0.35 -0.52
CA GLY A 55 15.25 -0.72 -1.08
C GLY A 55 15.21 -0.90 -2.59
N ALA A 56 14.11 -1.44 -3.13
CA ALA A 56 13.88 -1.52 -4.57
C ALA A 56 13.62 -0.13 -5.19
N ALA A 57 12.81 0.69 -4.53
CA ALA A 57 12.56 2.08 -4.91
C ALA A 57 13.52 3.01 -4.15
N GLY A 58 14.80 3.02 -4.54
CA GLY A 58 15.86 3.73 -3.81
C GLY A 58 15.52 5.18 -3.42
N PRO A 59 16.31 5.83 -2.54
CA PRO A 59 15.99 7.13 -1.92
C PRO A 59 15.52 8.22 -2.90
N GLN A 60 16.04 8.13 -4.13
CA GLN A 60 15.62 8.80 -5.37
C GLN A 60 14.09 8.87 -5.55
N ALA A 61 13.50 7.68 -5.63
CA ALA A 61 12.11 7.43 -6.00
C ALA A 61 11.15 7.91 -4.91
N VAL A 62 11.47 7.66 -3.64
CA VAL A 62 10.66 8.14 -2.50
C VAL A 62 10.61 9.67 -2.46
N ARG A 63 11.75 10.34 -2.63
CA ARG A 63 11.81 11.81 -2.71
C ARG A 63 11.00 12.33 -3.90
N ARG A 64 11.09 11.67 -5.06
CA ARG A 64 10.33 12.04 -6.25
C ARG A 64 8.83 11.89 -6.02
N ALA A 65 8.37 10.77 -5.45
CA ALA A 65 6.96 10.53 -5.13
C ALA A 65 6.41 11.57 -4.13
N ARG A 66 7.16 11.88 -3.07
CA ARG A 66 6.81 12.95 -2.12
C ARG A 66 6.72 14.31 -2.81
N SER A 67 7.67 14.63 -3.68
CA SER A 67 7.68 15.89 -4.45
C SER A 67 6.50 16.01 -5.41
N LEU A 68 6.04 14.89 -6.00
CA LEU A 68 4.87 14.84 -6.87
C LEU A 68 3.58 15.03 -6.06
N ARG A 69 3.50 14.40 -4.89
CA ARG A 69 2.34 14.53 -3.99
C ARG A 69 2.20 15.95 -3.44
N GLU A 70 3.30 16.59 -3.07
CA GLU A 70 3.33 18.00 -2.68
C GLU A 70 2.92 18.92 -3.84
N ARG A 71 3.44 18.67 -5.05
CA ARG A 71 3.04 19.42 -6.25
C ARG A 71 1.56 19.23 -6.59
N ALA A 72 1.01 18.04 -6.40
CA ALA A 72 -0.40 17.76 -6.60
C ALA A 72 -1.28 18.47 -5.56
N ARG A 73 -0.87 18.49 -4.29
CA ARG A 73 -1.57 19.23 -3.21
C ARG A 73 -1.53 20.75 -3.44
N ARG A 74 -0.40 21.28 -3.95
CA ARG A 74 -0.22 22.70 -4.22
C ARG A 74 -0.83 23.16 -5.55
N ARG A 75 -0.96 22.27 -6.54
CA ARG A 75 -1.73 22.56 -7.75
C ARG A 75 -3.21 22.54 -7.40
N ARG A 76 -3.81 23.73 -7.24
CA ARG A 76 -5.22 23.92 -7.59
C ARG A 76 -5.35 23.46 -9.05
N VAL A 77 -6.16 22.43 -9.28
CA VAL A 77 -6.36 21.83 -10.61
C VAL A 77 -6.59 22.97 -11.61
N PRO A 78 -5.74 23.14 -12.65
CA PRO A 78 -6.00 24.13 -13.68
C PRO A 78 -7.36 23.84 -14.29
N ARG A 79 -8.23 24.86 -14.42
CA ARG A 79 -9.59 24.73 -14.96
C ARG A 79 -9.67 23.98 -16.30
N GLN A 80 -8.56 23.85 -17.02
CA GLN A 80 -8.47 23.06 -18.26
C GLN A 80 -8.59 21.53 -18.07
N LEU A 81 -8.43 21.01 -16.85
CA LEU A 81 -8.66 19.59 -16.52
C LEU A 81 -10.07 19.32 -16.02
N ASP A 82 -10.85 20.37 -15.74
CA ASP A 82 -12.27 20.24 -15.44
C ASP A 82 -13.03 20.28 -16.78
N PRO A 83 -13.60 19.14 -17.24
CA PRO A 83 -14.39 19.11 -18.46
C PRO A 83 -15.62 20.04 -18.40
N ASP A 84 -16.03 20.44 -17.19
CA ASP A 84 -17.16 21.34 -16.94
C ASP A 84 -16.74 22.80 -16.66
N ALA A 85 -15.46 23.14 -16.84
CA ALA A 85 -15.01 24.51 -16.64
C ALA A 85 -15.74 25.52 -17.57
N PRO A 86 -16.22 26.65 -17.05
CA PRO A 86 -16.86 27.69 -17.84
C PRO A 86 -15.93 28.19 -18.95
N GLY A 87 -16.39 28.16 -20.20
CA GLY A 87 -15.65 28.65 -21.37
C GLY A 87 -14.99 27.57 -22.24
N ARG A 88 -15.03 26.28 -21.85
CA ARG A 88 -14.68 25.19 -22.78
C ARG A 88 -15.92 24.78 -23.58
N PRO A 89 -15.87 24.70 -24.91
CA PRO A 89 -16.92 24.04 -25.67
C PRO A 89 -17.06 22.61 -25.15
N ARG A 90 -18.19 22.29 -24.50
CA ARG A 90 -18.50 20.91 -24.12
C ARG A 90 -18.49 20.08 -25.41
N PRO A 91 -17.64 19.06 -25.56
CA PRO A 91 -17.82 18.09 -26.62
C PRO A 91 -19.21 17.49 -26.40
N ARG A 92 -20.17 17.82 -27.26
CA ARG A 92 -21.46 17.14 -27.24
C ARG A 92 -21.12 15.67 -27.48
N ALA A 93 -21.56 14.80 -26.58
CA ALA A 93 -21.44 13.36 -26.75
C ALA A 93 -21.79 13.01 -28.21
N PRO A 94 -21.04 12.10 -28.87
CA PRO A 94 -21.32 11.71 -30.24
C PRO A 94 -22.83 11.50 -30.39
N GLY A 95 -23.48 12.37 -31.17
CA GLY A 95 -24.90 12.25 -31.42
C GLY A 95 -25.14 10.90 -32.08
N VAL A 96 -26.27 10.26 -31.75
CA VAL A 96 -26.71 8.96 -32.29
C VAL A 96 -27.10 9.08 -33.78
N ARG A 97 -26.25 9.71 -34.59
CA ARG A 97 -26.44 9.80 -36.03
C ARG A 97 -25.46 8.84 -36.69
N PRO A 98 -25.95 7.78 -37.35
CA PRO A 98 -25.09 6.94 -38.16
C PRO A 98 -24.46 7.81 -39.24
N ALA A 99 -23.16 7.62 -39.47
CA ALA A 99 -22.50 8.18 -40.64
C ALA A 99 -23.21 7.61 -41.87
N THR A 100 -23.90 8.48 -42.61
CA THR A 100 -24.54 8.11 -43.86
C THR A 100 -23.46 7.92 -44.94
N ALA A 101 -23.45 6.70 -45.48
CA ALA A 101 -22.95 6.20 -46.78
C ALA A 101 -21.67 6.81 -47.37
#